data_AF-A0A2E9B5J5-F1
#
_entry.id   AF-A0A2E9B5J5-F1
#
_cell.length_a   1.000
_cell.length_b   1.000
_cell.length_c   1.000
_cell.angle_alpha   90.00
_cell.angle_beta   90.00
_cell.angle_gamma   90.00
#
_symmetry.space_group_name_H-M   'P 1'
#
loop_
_entity.id
_entity.type
_entity.pdbx_description
1 polymer ?
#
loop_
_entity_poly.entity_id
_entity_poly.type
_entity_poly.pdbx_seq_one_letter_code
_entity_poly.pdbx_strand_id
1 'polypeptide(L)' 'MAKSGNIKIRLESTAGTGYFYVTKKNNRTMTDKLVVKKYDPVARKHVDFKENKIK' A
#
# COMPACT_ATOMS: atom_id res chain seq x y z
N MET A 1 14.55 22.11 -3.64
CA MET A 1 14.75 20.97 -2.72
C MET A 1 14.24 19.69 -3.36
N ALA A 2 15.10 18.70 -3.57
CA ALA A 2 14.66 17.41 -4.09
C ALA A 2 13.84 16.69 -3.01
N LYS A 3 12.53 16.48 -3.23
CA LYS A 3 11.70 15.65 -2.34
C LYS A 3 12.36 14.28 -2.18
N SER A 4 12.38 13.76 -0.95
CA SER A 4 12.85 12.40 -0.65
C SER A 4 12.20 11.41 -1.62
N GLY A 5 13.02 10.59 -2.29
CA GLY A 5 12.51 9.60 -3.24
C GLY A 5 11.66 8.53 -2.54
N ASN A 6 12.02 8.16 -1.32
CA ASN A 6 11.28 7.21 -0.50
C ASN A 6 10.17 7.89 0.30
N ILE A 7 8.93 7.46 0.04
CA ILE A 7 7.72 7.91 0.70
C ILE A 7 7.10 6.71 1.43
N LYS A 8 6.59 6.91 2.64
CA LYS A 8 5.77 5.90 3.33
C LYS A 8 4.36 5.91 2.74
N ILE A 9 3.88 4.74 2.35
CA ILE A 9 2.55 4.53 1.79
C ILE A 9 1.80 3.49 2.63
N ARG A 10 0.47 3.53 2.59
CA ARG A 10 -0.37 2.46 3.15
C ARG A 10 -0.91 1.62 2.00
N LEU A 11 -0.98 0.33 2.23
CA LEU A 11 -1.60 -0.65 1.36
C LEU A 11 -2.89 -1.05 2.03
N GLU A 12 -4.03 -0.69 1.44
CA GLU A 12 -5.36 -0.89 2.00
C GLU A 12 -6.01 -2.12 1.36
N SER A 13 -6.59 -2.99 2.20
CA SER A 13 -7.25 -4.21 1.75
C SER A 13 -8.48 -3.88 0.91
N THR A 14 -8.59 -4.48 -0.28
CA THR A 14 -9.81 -4.38 -1.11
C THR A 14 -10.98 -5.17 -0.54
N ALA A 15 -10.79 -5.98 0.51
CA ALA A 15 -11.86 -6.72 1.17
C ALA A 15 -12.76 -5.85 2.07
N GLY A 16 -12.49 -4.55 2.21
CA GLY A 16 -13.31 -3.63 3.01
C GLY A 16 -13.20 -3.85 4.53
N THR A 17 -12.19 -4.59 4.98
CA THR A 17 -11.94 -4.93 6.39
C THR A 17 -11.33 -3.78 7.20
N GLY A 18 -10.88 -2.72 6.54
CA GLY A 18 -10.13 -1.62 7.15
C GLY A 18 -8.67 -1.99 7.51
N TYR A 19 -8.23 -3.21 7.22
CA TYR A 19 -6.85 -3.63 7.47
C TYR A 19 -5.90 -3.03 6.42
N PHE A 20 -4.76 -2.52 6.89
CA PHE A 20 -3.73 -1.96 6.02
C PHE A 20 -2.33 -2.34 6.45
N TYR A 21 -1.44 -2.48 5.48
CA TYR A 21 0.00 -2.58 5.71
C TYR A 21 0.65 -1.22 5.47
N VAL A 22 1.73 -0.93 6.19
CA VAL A 22 2.60 0.23 5.92
C VAL A 22 3.84 -0.25 5.19
N THR A 23 4.17 0.39 4.07
CA THR A 23 5.40 0.11 3.33
C THR A 23 6.05 1.41 2.86
N LYS A 24 7.31 1.31 2.40
CA LYS A 24 8.01 2.40 1.74
C LYS A 24 7.98 2.16 0.24
N LYS A 25 7.79 3.23 -0.54
CA LYS A 25 7.84 3.22 -2.00
C LYS A 25 8.73 4.34 -2.48
N ASN A 26 9.55 4.06 -3.49
CA ASN A 26 10.30 5.08 -4.19
C ASN A 26 9.45 5.71 -5.30
N ASN A 27 8.97 6.93 -5.08
CA ASN A 27 8.16 7.69 -6.03
C ASN A 27 8.90 8.06 -7.32
N ARG A 28 10.24 7.97 -7.34
CA ARG A 28 11.01 8.29 -8.56
C ARG A 28 11.08 7.14 -9.55
N THR A 29 11.10 5.90 -9.05
CA THR A 29 11.20 4.69 -9.89
C THR A 29 9.86 4.00 -10.08
N MET A 30 8.95 4.13 -9.12
CA MET A 30 7.60 3.57 -9.19
C MET A 30 6.58 4.70 -9.17
N THR A 31 6.13 5.09 -10.35
CA THR A 31 5.17 6.19 -10.53
C THR A 31 3.73 5.72 -10.36
N ASP A 32 3.42 4.50 -10.79
CA ASP A 32 2.08 3.93 -10.75
C ASP A 32 1.65 3.46 -9.35
N LYS A 33 0.34 3.35 -9.13
CA LYS A 33 -0.21 2.85 -7.86
C LYS A 33 0.16 1.38 -7.66
N LEU A 34 0.73 1.08 -6.49
CA LEU A 34 1.08 -0.29 -6.13
C LEU A 34 -0.19 -1.11 -5.85
N VAL A 35 -0.29 -2.28 -6.48
CA VAL A 35 -1.31 -3.30 -6.18
C VAL A 35 -0.59 -4.61 -5.89
N VAL A 36 -0.76 -5.13 -4.67
CA VAL A 36 -0.07 -6.35 -4.24
C VAL A 36 -1.05 -7.28 -3.57
N LYS A 37 -1.01 -8.56 -3.94
CA LYS A 37 -1.80 -9.58 -3.28
C LYS A 37 -1.14 -9.97 -1.96
N LYS A 38 -1.82 -9.73 -0.84
CA LYS A 38 -1.34 -10.06 0.51
C LYS A 38 -2.43 -10.72 1.33
N TYR A 39 -2.03 -11.39 2.40
CA TYR A 39 -2.96 -11.95 3.36
C TYR A 39 -3.66 -10.83 4.14
N ASP A 40 -4.98 -10.88 4.20
CA ASP A 40 -5.78 -10.06 5.09
C ASP A 40 -6.17 -10.93 6.32
N PRO A 41 -5.73 -10.58 7.54
CA PRO A 41 -6.02 -11.36 8.74
C PRO A 41 -7.50 -11.31 9.17
N VAL A 42 -8.24 -10.28 8.76
CA VAL A 42 -9.67 -10.13 9.06
C VAL A 42 -10.50 -10.94 8.07
N ALA A 43 -10.19 -10.85 6.78
CA ALA A 43 -10.87 -11.65 5.74
C ALA A 43 -10.38 -13.11 5.67
N ARG A 44 -9.26 -13.42 6.34
CA ARG A 44 -8.57 -14.72 6.40
C ARG A 44 -8.20 -15.31 5.03
N LYS A 45 -7.96 -14.45 4.03
CA LYS A 45 -7.62 -14.86 2.67
C LYS A 45 -6.66 -13.86 2.03
N HIS A 46 -6.01 -14.30 0.95
CA HIS A 46 -5.18 -13.41 0.14
C HIS A 46 -6.05 -12.56 -0.77
N VAL A 47 -5.97 -11.25 -0.59
CA VAL A 47 -6.72 -10.26 -1.36
C VAL A 47 -5.77 -9.21 -1.92
N ASP A 48 -6.26 -8.44 -2.89
CA ASP A 48 -5.47 -7.36 -3.45
C ASP A 48 -5.45 -6.19 -2.46
N PHE A 49 -4.27 -5.65 -2.22
CA PHE A 49 -4.08 -4.42 -1.46
C PHE A 49 -3.69 -3.29 -2.40
N LYS A 50 -4.38 -2.16 -2.29
CA LYS A 50 -4.16 -0.98 -3.12
C LYS A 50 -3.42 0.11 -2.35
N GLU A 51 -2.50 0.78 -3.03
CA GLU A 51 -1.80 1.94 -2.48
C GLU A 51 -2.75 3.10 -2.19
N ASN A 52 -2.67 3.61 -0.97
CA ASN A 52 -3.33 4.81 -0.51
C ASN A 52 -2.33 5.69 0.28
N LYS A 53 -2.61 7.00 0.36
CA LYS A 53 -1.72 7.94 1.07
C LYS A 53 -1.86 7.76 2.58
N ILE A 54 -0.75 7.78 3.30
CA ILE A 54 -0.77 7.98 4.75
C ILE A 54 -1.18 9.42 5.00
N LYS A 55 -2.19 9.62 5.86
CA LYS A 55 -2.60 10.95 6.34
C LYS A 55 -1.69 11.37 7.49
#